data_AF-A0A1F4JXU0-F1
#
_entry.id   AF-A0A1F4JXU0-F1
#
_cell.length_a   1.000
_cell.length_b   1.000
_cell.length_c   1.000
_cell.angle_alpha   90.00
_cell.angle_beta   90.00
_cell.angle_gamma   90.00
#
_symmetry.space_group_name_H-M   'P 1'
#
loop_
_entity.id
_entity.type
_entity.pdbx_description
1 polymer ?
#
loop_
_entity_poly.entity_id
_entity_poly.type
_entity_poly.pdbx_seq_one_letter_code
_entity_poly.pdbx_strand_id
1 'polypeptide(L)'
;MQIVVDVPNHYLDAMHRAPEDFATEAKLAMAAKLFEMKRLSSGMAASLIGMDRVTFLAQMQRFGVPMIDLDDDELASDIHNA
;
A
#
# COMPACT_ATOMS: atom_id res chain seq x y z
N MET A 1 -15.08 8.40 10.86
CA MET A 1 -15.91 7.61 9.94
C MET A 1 -15.49 6.15 10.06
N GLN A 2 -16.40 5.18 9.93
CA GLN A 2 -16.10 3.75 9.95
C GLN A 2 -16.46 3.12 8.61
N ILE A 3 -15.64 2.17 8.14
CA ILE A 3 -15.92 1.31 7.00
C ILE A 3 -16.06 -0.10 7.56
N VAL A 4 -17.21 -0.73 7.31
CA VAL A 4 -17.49 -2.12 7.74
C VAL A 4 -17.45 -3.00 6.49
N VAL A 5 -16.71 -4.11 6.57
CA VAL A 5 -16.59 -5.09 5.50
C VAL A 5 -16.92 -6.46 6.08
N ASP A 6 -17.91 -7.13 5.52
CA ASP A 6 -18.21 -8.52 5.87
C ASP A 6 -17.19 -9.44 5.19
N VAL A 7 -16.30 -10.02 5.99
CA VAL A 7 -15.24 -10.92 5.52
C VAL A 7 -15.64 -12.36 5.86
N PRO A 8 -15.90 -13.23 4.87
CA PRO A 8 -16.17 -14.63 5.14
C PRO A 8 -14.97 -15.35 5.78
N ASN A 9 -15.21 -16.18 6.80
CA ASN A 9 -14.15 -16.87 7.55
C ASN A 9 -13.20 -17.71 6.66
N HIS A 10 -13.70 -18.27 5.57
CA HIS A 10 -12.87 -19.08 4.66
C HIS A 10 -11.72 -18.31 4.00
N TYR A 11 -11.77 -16.97 3.94
CA TYR A 11 -10.63 -16.17 3.49
C TYR A 11 -9.51 -16.12 4.53
N LEU A 12 -9.85 -16.09 5.82
CA LEU A 12 -8.87 -16.17 6.90
C LEU A 12 -8.18 -17.54 6.89
N ASP A 13 -8.98 -18.60 6.69
CA ASP A 13 -8.48 -19.98 6.56
C ASP A 13 -7.55 -20.13 5.36
N ALA A 14 -7.96 -19.65 4.18
CA ALA A 14 -7.16 -19.71 2.96
C ALA A 14 -5.83 -18.96 3.08
N MET A 15 -5.82 -17.85 3.83
CA MET A 15 -4.62 -17.05 4.06
C MET A 15 -3.78 -17.53 5.25
N HIS A 16 -4.27 -18.49 6.04
CA HIS A 16 -3.66 -18.93 7.29
C HIS A 16 -3.32 -17.76 8.24
N ARG A 17 -4.24 -16.79 8.37
CA ARG A 17 -4.05 -15.57 9.17
C ARG A 17 -5.07 -15.46 10.29
N ALA A 18 -4.63 -14.87 11.41
CA ALA A 18 -5.57 -14.41 12.43
C ALA A 18 -6.42 -13.23 11.89
N PRO A 19 -7.64 -13.01 12.41
CA PRO A 19 -8.50 -11.91 11.98
C PRO A 19 -7.82 -10.52 12.04
N GLU A 20 -7.01 -10.30 13.08
CA GLU A 20 -6.29 -9.05 13.32
C GLU A 20 -5.12 -8.81 12.35
N ASP A 21 -4.46 -9.89 11.93
CA ASP A 21 -3.46 -9.83 10.85
C ASP A 21 -4.12 -9.49 9.52
N PHE A 22 -5.24 -10.14 9.19
CA PHE A 22 -6.01 -9.86 7.98
C PHE A 22 -6.48 -8.41 7.94
N ALA A 23 -7.04 -7.90 9.04
CA ALA A 23 -7.50 -6.51 9.12
C ALA A 23 -6.33 -5.53 8.91
N THR A 24 -5.15 -5.86 9.41
CA THR A 24 -3.93 -5.06 9.21
C THR A 24 -3.49 -5.07 7.75
N GLU A 25 -3.47 -6.24 7.13
CA GLU A 25 -3.13 -6.41 5.70
C GLU A 25 -4.14 -5.71 4.79
N ALA A 26 -5.44 -5.83 5.07
CA ALA A 26 -6.51 -5.16 4.33
C ALA A 26 -6.40 -3.62 4.41
N LYS A 27 -6.11 -3.06 5.60
CA LYS A 27 -5.89 -1.62 5.77
C LYS A 27 -4.69 -1.15 4.93
N LEU A 28 -3.59 -1.88 4.98
CA LEU A 28 -2.39 -1.58 4.19
C LEU A 28 -2.68 -1.65 2.69
N ALA A 29 -3.37 -2.69 2.21
CA ALA A 29 -3.74 -2.85 0.81
C ALA A 29 -4.61 -1.69 0.31
N MET A 30 -5.59 -1.25 1.09
CA MET A 30 -6.44 -0.10 0.76
C MET A 30 -5.63 1.19 0.66
N ALA A 31 -4.78 1.47 1.65
CA ALA A 31 -3.95 2.68 1.66
C ALA A 31 -2.92 2.66 0.52
N ALA A 32 -2.30 1.50 0.26
CA ALA A 32 -1.38 1.29 -0.86
C ALA A 32 -2.06 1.59 -2.19
N LYS A 33 -3.27 1.06 -2.42
CA LYS A 33 -3.98 1.27 -3.68
C LYS A 33 -4.39 2.72 -3.89
N LEU A 34 -4.84 3.40 -2.84
CA LEU A 34 -5.19 4.82 -2.92
C LEU A 34 -3.96 5.72 -3.16
N PHE A 35 -2.81 5.34 -2.61
CA PHE A 35 -1.54 6.01 -2.89
C PHE A 35 -1.08 5.77 -4.34
N GLU A 36 -1.07 4.52 -4.81
CA GLU A 36 -0.70 4.11 -6.18
C GLU A 36 -1.55 4.85 -7.23
N MET A 37 -2.86 4.99 -6.98
CA MET A 37 -3.77 5.72 -7.86
C MET A 37 -3.63 7.26 -7.78
N LYS A 38 -2.61 7.76 -7.07
CA LYS A 38 -2.36 9.19 -6.78
C LYS A 38 -3.56 9.91 -6.16
N ARG A 39 -4.45 9.18 -5.46
CA ARG A 39 -5.62 9.74 -4.76
C ARG A 39 -5.26 10.25 -3.39
N LEU A 40 -4.31 9.58 -2.74
CA LEU A 40 -3.72 10.01 -1.48
C LEU A 40 -2.22 10.21 -1.65
N SER A 41 -1.68 11.24 -0.98
CA SER A 41 -0.23 11.34 -0.79
C SER A 41 0.23 10.27 0.20
N SER A 42 1.53 9.95 0.18
CA SER A 42 2.14 9.03 1.16
C SER A 42 1.83 9.40 2.62
N GLY A 43 1.80 10.69 2.96
CA GLY A 43 1.45 11.14 4.32
C GLY A 43 -0.04 10.92 4.66
N MET A 44 -0.94 11.19 3.72
CA MET A 44 -2.38 10.97 3.93
C MET A 44 -2.72 9.48 4.01
N ALA A 45 -2.12 8.65 3.17
CA ALA A 45 -2.30 7.20 3.17
C ALA A 45 -1.77 6.57 4.47
N ALA A 46 -0.61 7.01 4.97
CA ALA A 46 -0.08 6.57 6.25
C ALA A 46 -0.99 6.97 7.42
N SER A 47 -1.46 8.23 7.43
CA SER A 47 -2.39 8.73 8.44
C SER A 47 -3.74 8.00 8.43
N LEU A 48 -4.23 7.57 7.27
CA LEU A 48 -5.50 6.84 7.14
C LEU A 48 -5.49 5.53 7.94
N ILE A 49 -4.32 4.90 8.08
CA ILE A 49 -4.16 3.62 8.77
C ILE A 49 -3.42 3.75 10.11
N GLY A 50 -3.17 4.97 10.57
CA GLY A 50 -2.51 5.25 11.86
C GLY A 50 -1.03 4.89 11.90
N MET A 51 -0.34 4.97 10.76
CA MET A 51 1.09 4.65 10.62
C MET A 51 1.90 5.90 10.29
N ASP A 52 3.19 5.93 10.65
CA ASP A 52 4.07 7.00 10.19
C ASP A 52 4.40 6.85 8.69
N ARG A 53 4.75 7.97 8.06
CA ARG A 53 4.99 8.04 6.62
C ARG A 53 6.16 7.14 6.17
N VAL A 54 7.23 7.04 6.96
CA VAL A 54 8.43 6.29 6.56
C VAL A 54 8.15 4.79 6.62
N THR A 55 7.50 4.32 7.67
CA THR A 55 7.05 2.93 7.79
C THR A 55 6.07 2.57 6.69
N PHE A 56 5.11 3.45 6.37
CA PHE A 56 4.17 3.21 5.27
C PHE A 56 4.89 3.03 3.93
N LEU A 57 5.81 3.95 3.60
CA LEU A 57 6.63 3.86 2.39
C LEU A 57 7.44 2.55 2.36
N ALA A 58 8.06 2.16 3.47
CA ALA A 58 8.78 0.89 3.56
C ALA A 58 7.88 -0.34 3.29
N GLN A 59 6.58 -0.27 3.59
CA GLN A 59 5.64 -1.35 3.26
C GLN A 59 5.30 -1.44 1.76
N MET A 60 5.44 -0.35 0.97
CA MET A 60 5.03 -0.33 -0.45
C MET A 60 5.75 -1.38 -1.30
N GLN A 61 7.00 -1.69 -0.97
CA GLN A 61 7.76 -2.77 -1.62
C GLN A 61 7.06 -4.13 -1.51
N ARG A 62 6.43 -4.43 -0.36
CA ARG A 62 5.70 -5.69 -0.15
C ARG A 62 4.44 -5.80 -1.00
N PHE A 63 3.87 -4.67 -1.40
CA PHE A 63 2.66 -4.58 -2.22
C PHE A 63 2.97 -4.37 -3.71
N GLY A 64 4.23 -4.39 -4.11
CA GLY A 64 4.63 -4.14 -5.50
C GLY A 64 4.31 -2.72 -5.99
N VAL A 65 4.10 -1.78 -5.08
CA VAL A 65 3.81 -0.39 -5.42
C VAL A 65 5.14 0.35 -5.59
N PRO A 66 5.46 0.85 -6.80
CA PRO A 66 6.68 1.62 -7.01
C PRO A 66 6.64 2.90 -6.17
N MET A 67 7.72 3.12 -5.40
CA MET A 67 7.87 4.32 -4.56
C MET A 67 8.35 5.53 -5.35
N ILE A 68 8.95 5.27 -6.50
CA ILE A 68 9.45 6.27 -7.44
C ILE A 68 8.68 6.03 -8.72
N ASP A 69 7.98 7.06 -9.14
CA ASP A 69 7.28 7.11 -10.42
C ASP A 69 8.30 7.58 -11.45
N LEU A 70 9.28 6.72 -11.79
CA LEU A 70 10.14 6.96 -12.94
C LEU A 70 9.29 6.67 -14.16
N ASP A 71 8.95 7.72 -14.88
CA ASP A 71 8.48 7.61 -16.26
C ASP A 71 9.54 6.82 -17.07
N ASP A 72 9.10 6.00 -18.01
CA ASP A 72 9.98 5.29 -18.95
C ASP A 72 10.95 6.27 -19.64
N ASP A 73 10.50 7.50 -19.91
CA ASP A 73 11.31 8.57 -20.51
C ASP A 73 12.39 9.11 -19.53
N GLU A 74 12.08 9.17 -18.24
CA GLU A 74 13.01 9.65 -17.20
C GLU A 74 14.08 8.59 -16.90
N LEU A 75 13.70 7.31 -16.90
CA LEU A 75 14.62 6.18 -16.79
C LEU A 75 15.56 6.08 -18.01
N ALA A 76 15.04 6.32 -19.22
CA ALA A 76 15.86 6.33 -20.43
C ALA A 76 16.89 7.47 -20.43
N SER A 77 16.50 8.64 -19.93
CA SER A 77 17.41 9.78 -19.75
C SER A 77 18.52 9.49 -18.74
N ASP A 78 18.22 8.85 -17.61
CA ASP A 78 19.22 8.49 -16.59
C ASP A 78 20.24 7.46 -17.11
N ILE A 79 19.81 6.49 -17.92
CA ILE A 79 20.71 5.52 -18.56
C ILE A 79 21.61 6.18 -19.61
N HIS A 80 21.09 7.16 -20.37
CA HIS A 80 21.84 7.82 -21.43
C HIS A 80 22.89 8.82 -20.91
N ASN A 81 22.72 9.31 -19.68
CA ASN A 81 23.61 10.27 -19.04
C ASN A 81 24.64 9.64 -18.07
N ALA A 82 24.74 8.31 -18.05
CA ALA A 82 25.73 7.53 -17.27
C ALA A 82 26.91 7.06 -18.12
#